data_AF-A0A7T0RKF6-F1
#
_entry.id   AF-A0A7T0RKF6-F1
#
_cell.length_a   1.000
_cell.length_b   1.000
_cell.length_c   1.000
_cell.angle_alpha   90.00
_cell.angle_beta   90.00
_cell.angle_gamma   90.00
#
_symmetry.space_group_name_H-M   'P 1'
#
loop_
_entity.id
_entity.type
_entity.pdbx_description
1 polymer ?
#
loop_
_entity_poly.entity_id
_entity_poly.type
_entity_poly.pdbx_seq_one_letter_code
_entity_poly.pdbx_strand_id
1 'polypeptide(L)'
;MSMSRRVTLSALVCMSLALAAGSANARDYPKEIESDLIAVCEAIKSDNRLALMRAVKRSRLSFQTLNKGLVCNGQDMLTFALTHNASTTGKLIARRTNADSATLTAKR
;
A
#
# COMPACT_ATOMS: atom_id res chain seq x y z
N MET A 1 18.29 -43.05 -57.42
CA MET A 1 17.14 -43.79 -56.87
C MET A 1 16.88 -43.27 -55.48
N SER A 2 15.80 -42.51 -55.28
CA SER A 2 15.39 -41.99 -53.98
C SER A 2 14.74 -43.10 -53.16
N MET A 3 15.15 -43.26 -51.91
CA MET A 3 14.47 -44.14 -50.97
C MET A 3 14.03 -43.32 -49.75
N SER A 4 12.76 -42.94 -49.77
CA SER A 4 12.02 -42.39 -48.64
C SER A 4 11.85 -43.42 -47.53
N ARG A 5 12.02 -42.99 -46.28
CA ARG A 5 11.15 -43.23 -45.11
C ARG A 5 11.97 -43.22 -43.82
N ARG A 6 11.62 -42.30 -42.92
CA ARG A 6 11.26 -42.52 -41.50
C ARG A 6 11.32 -41.16 -40.79
N VAL A 7 10.16 -40.54 -40.59
CA VAL A 7 9.50 -40.46 -39.26
C VAL A 7 10.12 -39.36 -38.40
N THR A 8 9.42 -38.22 -38.40
CA THR A 8 9.22 -37.26 -37.29
C THR A 8 10.30 -37.19 -36.21
N LEU A 9 11.06 -36.10 -36.19
CA LEU A 9 11.78 -35.63 -35.00
C LEU A 9 11.37 -34.19 -34.70
N SER A 10 10.20 -34.08 -34.07
CA SER A 10 9.85 -32.93 -33.24
C SER A 10 10.79 -32.91 -32.03
N ALA A 11 11.67 -31.92 -31.94
CA ALA A 11 12.38 -31.61 -30.70
C ALA A 11 11.99 -30.19 -30.28
N LEU A 12 10.81 -30.10 -29.66
CA LEU A 12 10.39 -28.93 -28.89
C LEU A 12 11.36 -28.77 -27.70
N VAL A 13 12.22 -27.76 -27.78
CA VAL A 13 13.04 -27.32 -26.65
C VAL A 13 12.14 -26.54 -25.69
N CYS A 14 11.48 -27.25 -24.77
CA CYS A 14 10.77 -26.63 -23.66
C CYS A 14 11.79 -26.16 -22.62
N MET A 15 12.11 -24.87 -22.64
CA MET A 15 12.90 -24.21 -21.62
C MET A 15 12.07 -24.14 -20.33
N SER A 16 12.28 -25.07 -19.39
CA SER A 16 11.66 -25.02 -18.06
C SER A 16 12.43 -24.05 -17.16
N LEU A 17 12.03 -22.77 -17.20
CA LEU A 17 12.50 -21.78 -16.23
C LEU A 17 11.80 -22.06 -14.89
N ALA A 18 12.43 -22.84 -14.01
CA ALA A 18 11.95 -23.05 -12.66
C ALA A 18 12.07 -21.73 -11.88
N LEU A 19 10.94 -21.05 -11.65
CA LEU A 19 10.88 -19.94 -10.71
C LEU A 19 11.11 -20.49 -9.30
N ALA A 20 12.30 -20.25 -8.76
CA ALA A 20 12.55 -20.41 -7.33
C ALA A 20 11.68 -19.39 -6.59
N ALA A 21 10.55 -19.82 -6.05
CA ALA A 21 9.74 -19.03 -5.14
C ALA A 21 10.54 -18.86 -3.83
N GLY A 22 11.26 -17.74 -3.70
CA GLY A 22 11.86 -17.34 -2.43
C GLY A 22 10.74 -17.16 -1.41
N SER A 23 10.87 -17.79 -0.24
CA SER A 23 9.97 -17.56 0.89
C SER A 23 10.14 -16.11 1.36
N ALA A 24 9.12 -15.29 1.11
CA ALA A 24 9.03 -13.97 1.71
C ALA A 24 8.78 -14.16 3.21
N ASN A 25 9.83 -14.00 4.03
CA ASN A 25 9.70 -14.01 5.48
C ASN A 25 9.11 -12.67 5.93
N ALA A 26 7.78 -12.60 6.02
CA ALA A 26 7.12 -11.49 6.71
C ALA A 26 7.38 -11.65 8.21
N ARG A 27 8.18 -10.76 8.80
CA ARG A 27 8.30 -10.68 10.26
C ARG A 27 6.96 -10.23 10.82
N ASP A 28 6.40 -10.99 11.75
CA ASP A 28 5.20 -10.57 12.48
C ASP A 28 5.44 -9.19 13.11
N TYR A 29 4.50 -8.30 12.86
CA TYR A 29 4.51 -6.95 13.37
C TYR A 29 3.74 -6.89 14.71
N PRO A 30 4.15 -6.10 15.73
CA PRO A 30 3.43 -6.00 17.00
C PRO A 30 1.94 -5.67 16.82
N LYS A 31 1.03 -6.52 17.33
CA LYS A 31 -0.43 -6.35 17.19
C LYS A 31 -0.92 -5.00 17.72
N GLU A 32 -0.23 -4.44 18.69
CA GLU A 32 -0.57 -3.17 19.32
C GLU A 32 -0.52 -2.02 18.33
N ILE A 33 0.52 -1.91 17.47
CA ILE A 33 0.53 -0.83 16.48
C ILE A 33 -0.50 -1.06 15.39
N GLU A 34 -0.81 -2.30 15.01
CA GLU A 34 -1.84 -2.54 13.99
C GLU A 34 -3.16 -1.90 14.42
N SER A 35 -3.58 -2.11 15.68
CA SER A 35 -4.77 -1.50 16.24
C SER A 35 -4.71 0.04 16.26
N ASP A 36 -3.54 0.63 16.55
CA ASP A 36 -3.36 2.07 16.55
C ASP A 36 -3.42 2.67 15.13
N LEU A 37 -2.89 1.97 14.13
CA LEU A 37 -2.95 2.40 12.73
C LEU A 37 -4.37 2.31 12.17
N ILE A 38 -5.12 1.25 12.53
CA ILE A 38 -6.54 1.14 12.20
C ILE A 38 -7.31 2.31 12.82
N ALA A 39 -7.07 2.62 14.10
CA ALA A 39 -7.70 3.75 14.78
C ALA A 39 -7.37 5.11 14.11
N VAL A 40 -6.18 5.26 13.50
CA VAL A 40 -5.88 6.44 12.68
C VAL A 40 -6.80 6.50 11.47
N CYS A 41 -6.93 5.42 10.69
CA CYS A 41 -7.82 5.38 9.51
C CYS A 41 -9.28 5.64 9.88
N GLU A 42 -9.78 5.05 10.97
CA GLU A 42 -11.14 5.30 11.47
C GLU A 42 -11.33 6.77 11.86
N ALA A 43 -10.35 7.36 12.54
CA ALA A 43 -10.40 8.76 12.92
C ALA A 43 -10.37 9.70 11.70
N ILE A 44 -9.62 9.36 10.63
CA ILE A 44 -9.66 10.10 9.36
C ILE A 44 -11.09 10.07 8.80
N LYS A 45 -11.67 8.88 8.64
CA LYS A 45 -13.01 8.67 8.08
C LYS A 45 -14.11 9.37 8.87
N SER A 46 -13.96 9.48 10.19
CA SER A 46 -14.95 10.14 11.07
C SER A 46 -15.04 11.67 10.90
N ASP A 47 -14.14 12.27 10.11
CA ASP A 47 -13.93 13.71 9.99
C ASP A 47 -13.71 14.47 11.32
N ASN A 48 -13.39 13.75 12.40
CA ASN A 48 -13.18 14.34 13.71
C ASN A 48 -11.71 14.70 13.93
N ARG A 49 -11.40 16.00 13.83
CA ARG A 49 -10.05 16.54 14.00
C ARG A 49 -9.38 16.11 15.32
N LEU A 50 -10.13 16.12 16.42
CA LEU A 50 -9.60 15.81 17.74
C LEU A 50 -9.34 14.31 17.89
N ALA A 51 -10.23 13.47 17.35
CA ALA A 51 -10.03 12.03 17.29
C ALA A 51 -8.75 11.69 16.49
N LEU A 52 -8.54 12.31 15.33
CA LEU A 52 -7.36 12.08 14.51
C LEU A 52 -6.06 12.47 15.25
N MET A 53 -6.03 13.65 15.87
CA MET A 53 -4.88 14.08 16.66
C MET A 53 -4.56 13.12 17.81
N ARG A 54 -5.58 12.55 18.46
CA ARG A 54 -5.41 11.56 19.54
C ARG A 54 -4.91 10.23 19.01
N ALA A 55 -5.48 9.72 17.92
CA ALA A 55 -5.06 8.47 17.30
C ALA A 55 -3.60 8.53 16.82
N VAL A 56 -3.20 9.62 16.15
CA VAL A 56 -1.81 9.85 15.72
C VAL A 56 -0.87 9.94 16.93
N LYS A 57 -1.27 10.61 18.02
CA LYS A 57 -0.44 10.65 19.24
C LYS A 57 -0.29 9.27 19.86
N ARG A 58 -1.34 8.45 19.87
CA ARG A 58 -1.34 7.11 20.47
C ARG A 58 -0.43 6.14 19.71
N SER A 59 -0.44 6.20 18.38
CA SER A 59 0.44 5.40 17.53
C SER A 59 1.92 5.73 17.68
N ARG A 60 2.26 6.86 18.33
CA ARG A 60 3.63 7.38 18.51
C ARG A 60 4.35 7.69 17.19
N LEU A 61 3.59 7.87 16.10
CA LEU A 61 4.11 8.21 14.79
C LEU A 61 3.78 9.66 14.44
N SER A 62 4.63 10.29 13.63
CA SER A 62 4.37 11.62 13.11
C SER A 62 3.35 11.58 11.96
N PHE A 63 2.67 12.69 11.69
CA PHE A 63 1.82 12.82 10.49
C PHE A 63 2.63 12.54 9.21
N GLN A 64 3.88 12.97 9.14
CA GLN A 64 4.75 12.74 7.98
C GLN A 64 5.11 11.26 7.81
N THR A 65 5.37 10.54 8.91
CA THR A 65 5.65 9.11 8.89
C THR A 65 4.43 8.32 8.43
N LEU A 66 3.27 8.64 9.00
CA LEU A 66 2.01 7.99 8.62
C LEU A 66 1.67 8.28 7.16
N ASN A 67 1.83 9.52 6.68
CA ASN A 67 1.54 9.86 5.28
C ASN A 67 2.42 9.13 4.26
N LYS A 68 3.63 8.71 4.66
CA LYS A 68 4.56 7.98 3.78
C LYS A 68 4.30 6.48 3.72
N GLY A 69 3.62 5.90 4.72
CA GLY A 69 3.56 4.44 4.87
C GLY A 69 2.21 3.85 5.28
N LEU A 70 1.30 4.65 5.85
CA LEU A 70 -0.04 4.19 6.21
C LEU A 70 -0.95 4.22 4.98
N VAL A 71 -1.57 3.07 4.71
CA VAL A 71 -2.57 2.89 3.66
C VAL A 71 -3.88 2.47 4.32
N CYS A 72 -4.93 3.26 4.15
CA CYS A 72 -6.28 3.00 4.64
C CYS A 72 -7.11 2.43 3.50
N ASN A 73 -7.50 1.14 3.57
CA ASN A 73 -8.27 0.45 2.53
C ASN A 73 -7.73 0.64 1.11
N GLY A 74 -6.40 0.58 0.94
CA GLY A 74 -5.73 0.75 -0.35
C GLY A 74 -5.47 2.20 -0.78
N GLN A 75 -5.81 3.19 0.06
CA GLN A 75 -5.62 4.62 -0.24
C GLN A 75 -4.67 5.27 0.77
N ASP A 76 -3.88 6.26 0.36
CA ASP A 76 -3.13 7.09 1.29
C ASP A 76 -4.08 7.93 2.17
N MET A 77 -3.55 8.47 3.27
CA MET A 77 -4.35 9.21 4.26
C MET A 77 -5.17 10.36 3.67
N LEU A 78 -4.62 11.14 2.75
CA LEU A 78 -5.31 12.30 2.19
C LEU A 78 -6.38 11.85 1.20
N THR A 79 -6.04 10.95 0.28
CA THR A 79 -7.01 10.37 -0.67
C THR A 79 -8.17 9.71 0.07
N PHE A 80 -7.88 8.93 1.11
CA PHE A 80 -8.89 8.28 1.94
C PHE A 80 -9.82 9.28 2.66
N ALA A 81 -9.27 10.40 3.15
CA ALA A 81 -10.09 11.46 3.73
C ALA A 81 -11.05 12.05 2.67
N LEU A 82 -10.55 12.35 1.47
CA LEU A 82 -11.33 12.95 0.40
C LEU A 82 -12.43 12.02 -0.12
N THR A 83 -12.14 10.73 -0.33
CA THR A 83 -13.11 9.73 -0.82
C THR A 83 -14.21 9.42 0.21
N HIS A 84 -13.96 9.69 1.49
CA HIS A 84 -14.93 9.53 2.58
C HIS A 84 -15.61 10.84 3.03
N ASN A 85 -15.51 11.92 2.25
CA ASN A 85 -16.07 13.24 2.57
C ASN A 85 -15.55 13.85 3.90
N ALA A 86 -14.36 13.46 4.34
CA ALA A 86 -13.75 13.92 5.57
C ALA A 86 -12.91 15.19 5.34
N SER A 87 -13.61 16.32 5.15
CA SER A 87 -13.00 17.61 4.79
C SER A 87 -12.10 18.19 5.89
N THR A 88 -12.52 18.09 7.14
CA THR A 88 -11.81 18.64 8.30
C THR A 88 -10.49 17.90 8.56
N THR A 89 -10.52 16.57 8.58
CA THR A 89 -9.33 15.72 8.74
C THR A 89 -8.45 15.79 7.50
N GLY A 90 -9.03 15.81 6.29
CA GLY A 90 -8.29 16.04 5.03
C GLY A 90 -7.49 17.34 5.05
N LYS A 91 -8.11 18.47 5.43
CA LYS A 91 -7.42 19.77 5.61
C LYS A 91 -6.36 19.74 6.70
N LEU A 92 -6.55 18.95 7.77
CA LEU A 92 -5.52 18.78 8.80
C LEU A 92 -4.34 17.99 8.25
N ILE A 93 -4.58 16.89 7.56
CA ILE A 93 -3.55 16.02 6.96
C ILE A 93 -2.70 16.84 6.00
N ALA A 94 -3.32 17.48 4.99
CA ALA A 94 -2.60 18.29 4.01
C ALA A 94 -1.68 19.35 4.65
N ARG A 95 -2.19 20.07 5.67
CA ARG A 95 -1.39 21.05 6.42
C ARG A 95 -0.25 20.45 7.23
N ARG A 96 -0.38 19.23 7.74
CA ARG A 96 0.63 18.59 8.60
C ARG A 96 1.69 17.83 7.81
N THR A 97 1.35 17.39 6.62
CA THR A 97 2.24 16.57 5.79
C THR A 97 2.97 17.41 4.75
N ASN A 98 2.61 18.69 4.60
CA ASN A 98 2.99 19.51 3.44
C ASN A 98 2.69 18.77 2.13
N ALA A 99 1.65 17.93 2.14
CA ALA A 99 1.18 17.27 0.94
C ALA A 99 0.51 18.35 0.09
N ASP A 100 1.32 19.02 -0.72
CA ASP A 100 0.79 19.64 -1.92
C ASP A 100 0.16 18.53 -2.76
N SER A 101 -1.00 18.83 -3.32
CA SER A 101 -1.71 17.99 -4.30
C SER A 101 -0.81 17.50 -5.45
N ALA A 102 0.39 18.06 -5.60
CA ALA A 102 1.47 17.63 -6.50
C ALA A 102 2.09 16.25 -6.19
N THR A 103 1.92 15.70 -4.97
CA THR A 103 2.39 14.32 -4.66
C THR A 103 1.37 13.23 -5.01
N LEU A 104 0.17 13.61 -5.47
CA LEU A 104 -0.82 12.67 -6.03
C LEU A 104 -0.44 12.19 -7.45
N THR A 105 0.59 12.75 -8.07
CA THR A 105 1.19 12.14 -9.25
C THR A 105 2.32 11.23 -8.80
N ALA A 106 2.05 9.92 -8.76
CA ALA A 106 3.05 8.88 -8.70
C ALA A 106 4.26 9.28 -9.58
N LYS A 107 5.44 9.39 -8.96
CA LYS A 107 6.70 9.41 -9.71
C LYS A 107 6.84 8.01 -10.32
N ARG A 108 6.51 7.90 -11.61
CA ARG A 108 6.79 6.70 -12.43
C ARG A 108 8.29 6.44 -12.48
#